data_AF-A0A955YM11-F1
#
_entry.id   AF-A0A955YM11-F1
#
_cell.length_a   1.000
_cell.length_b   1.000
_cell.length_c   1.000
_cell.angle_alpha   90.00
_cell.angle_beta   90.00
_cell.angle_gamma   90.00
#
_symmetry.space_group_name_H-M   'P 1'
#
loop_
_entity.id
_entity.type
_entity.pdbx_description
1 polymer ?
#
loop_
_entity_poly.entity_id
_entity_poly.type
_entity_poly.pdbx_seq_one_letter_code
_entity_poly.pdbx_strand_id
1 'polypeptide(L)'
;MPYQKRLGPLDLSFLAAETRESMMHVGALMQFTVPEGGGHEDFLVHLMDEIKRDANIAHPWNLKLRYPEMLANPLQAWVEDERFDAEYHVRRSALPRPGGERELGILVSRLHSHSIDFHRPPWEVHFIEGLGDRRFAMYFKVHHSLVDGYTGMKLLSRCLSSDASERDTPMFFERGTPERKSNREEVAPTLAALMERAREEWSGTRAAANALGRVIRAGRRHERD
;
A
#
# COMPACT_ATOMS: atom_id res chain seq x y z
N MET A 1 -11.83 24.77 4.88
CA MET A 1 -10.82 24.09 5.71
C MET A 1 -10.36 22.88 4.91
N PRO A 2 -9.05 22.65 4.72
CA PRO A 2 -8.57 21.46 4.03
C PRO A 2 -9.04 20.19 4.75
N TYR A 3 -9.33 19.13 4.00
CA TYR A 3 -9.77 17.85 4.57
C TYR A 3 -8.76 17.34 5.61
N GLN A 4 -9.27 16.88 6.75
CA GLN A 4 -8.44 16.26 7.78
C GLN A 4 -9.20 15.14 8.50
N LYS A 5 -8.56 13.98 8.64
CA LYS A 5 -9.10 12.83 9.38
C LYS A 5 -8.06 12.28 10.35
N ARG A 6 -8.39 12.17 11.63
CA ARG A 6 -7.51 11.55 12.63
C ARG A 6 -7.31 10.06 12.33
N LEU A 7 -6.11 9.56 12.61
CA LEU A 7 -5.81 8.13 12.48
C LEU A 7 -6.47 7.33 13.61
N GLY A 8 -6.90 6.11 13.30
CA GLY A 8 -7.33 5.17 14.34
C GLY A 8 -6.15 4.68 15.19
N PRO A 9 -6.39 4.13 16.39
CA PRO A 9 -5.33 3.60 17.25
C PRO A 9 -4.48 2.51 16.57
N LEU A 10 -5.10 1.65 15.75
CA LEU A 10 -4.39 0.61 15.01
C LEU A 10 -3.46 1.21 13.95
N ASP A 11 -3.94 2.17 13.16
CA ASP A 11 -3.16 2.84 12.11
C ASP A 11 -1.95 3.58 12.70
N LEU A 12 -2.13 4.23 13.85
CA LEU A 12 -1.05 4.85 14.62
C LEU A 12 -0.02 3.83 15.11
N SER A 13 -0.46 2.63 15.53
CA SER A 13 0.45 1.61 16.01
C SER A 13 1.40 1.10 14.92
N PHE A 14 0.93 0.99 13.67
CA PHE A 14 1.78 0.65 12.53
C PHE A 14 2.83 1.74 12.28
N LEU A 15 2.43 3.01 12.29
CA LEU A 15 3.38 4.13 12.15
C LEU A 15 4.41 4.19 13.29
N ALA A 16 4.01 3.85 14.52
CA ALA A 16 4.92 3.80 15.66
C ALA A 16 5.86 2.59 15.63
N ALA A 17 5.47 1.50 14.97
CA ALA A 17 6.27 0.29 14.79
C ALA A 17 7.23 0.37 13.58
N GLU A 18 6.99 1.30 12.65
CA GLU A 18 7.83 1.54 11.47
C GLU A 18 9.29 1.85 11.87
N THR A 19 10.22 1.07 11.32
CA THR A 19 11.66 1.27 11.48
C THR A 19 12.39 0.93 10.18
N ARG A 20 13.66 1.31 10.06
CA ARG A 20 14.48 0.97 8.89
C ARG A 20 14.66 -0.55 8.74
N GLU A 21 14.68 -1.28 9.86
CA GLU A 21 14.86 -2.73 9.90
C GLU A 21 13.55 -3.52 9.81
N SER A 22 12.41 -2.87 10.04
CA SER A 22 11.07 -3.47 10.02
C SER A 22 10.07 -2.46 9.49
N MET A 23 9.80 -2.56 8.20
CA MET A 23 8.84 -1.73 7.48
C MET A 23 7.44 -2.33 7.59
N MET A 24 6.45 -1.49 7.84
CA MET A 24 5.04 -1.83 8.07
C MET A 24 4.21 -1.60 6.81
N HIS A 25 4.77 -1.94 5.65
CA HIS A 25 4.04 -1.98 4.38
C HIS A 25 3.75 -3.41 3.93
N VAL A 26 2.68 -3.56 3.17
CA VAL A 26 2.34 -4.79 2.46
C VAL A 26 2.60 -4.63 0.99
N GLY A 27 2.87 -5.75 0.32
CA GLY A 27 3.07 -5.80 -1.12
C GLY A 27 2.13 -6.81 -1.79
N ALA A 28 1.77 -6.55 -3.03
CA ALA A 28 1.09 -7.48 -3.92
C ALA A 28 1.87 -7.59 -5.23
N LEU A 29 2.10 -8.81 -5.70
CA LEU A 29 2.69 -9.06 -7.01
C LEU A 29 1.65 -9.80 -7.87
N MET A 30 1.22 -9.16 -8.96
CA MET A 30 0.31 -9.75 -9.93
C MET A 30 1.00 -9.84 -11.28
N GLN A 31 0.88 -10.97 -11.96
CA GLN A 31 1.42 -11.16 -13.31
C GLN A 31 0.28 -11.21 -14.31
N PHE A 32 0.51 -10.61 -15.47
CA PHE A 32 -0.48 -10.45 -16.53
C PHE A 32 0.15 -10.80 -17.87
N THR A 33 -0.69 -11.22 -18.81
CA THR A 33 -0.33 -11.37 -20.23
C THR A 33 -0.81 -10.14 -20.99
N VAL A 34 0.05 -9.58 -21.84
CA VAL A 34 -0.34 -8.46 -22.71
C VAL A 34 -1.41 -8.92 -23.69
N PRO A 35 -2.54 -8.17 -23.86
CA PRO A 35 -3.60 -8.52 -24.80
C PRO A 35 -3.10 -8.76 -26.23
N GLU A 36 -3.79 -9.62 -26.97
CA GLU A 36 -3.55 -9.80 -28.40
C GLU A 36 -3.82 -8.49 -29.16
N GLY A 37 -2.98 -8.16 -30.16
CA GLY A 37 -3.06 -6.91 -30.91
C GLY A 37 -2.37 -5.69 -30.29
N GLY A 38 -2.02 -5.72 -28.99
CA GLY A 38 -1.13 -4.73 -28.39
C GLY A 38 0.33 -5.05 -28.67
N GLY A 39 1.09 -4.13 -29.26
CA GLY A 39 2.55 -4.26 -29.36
C GLY A 39 3.12 -4.41 -27.95
N HIS A 40 3.83 -5.52 -27.69
CA HIS A 40 4.31 -5.86 -26.34
C HIS A 40 5.16 -4.75 -25.71
N GLU A 41 5.99 -4.07 -26.51
CA GLU A 41 6.90 -3.02 -26.06
C GLU A 41 6.18 -1.67 -25.78
N ASP A 42 5.10 -1.38 -26.51
CA ASP A 42 4.39 -0.10 -26.41
C ASP A 42 3.18 -0.16 -25.46
N PHE A 43 2.68 -1.35 -25.12
CA PHE A 43 1.49 -1.50 -24.27
C PHE A 43 1.63 -0.76 -22.94
N LEU A 44 2.73 -0.96 -22.23
CA LEU A 44 2.94 -0.26 -20.95
C LEU A 44 3.28 1.21 -21.15
N VAL A 45 3.87 1.62 -22.28
CA VAL A 45 4.05 3.04 -22.60
C VAL A 45 2.68 3.71 -22.66
N HIS A 46 1.76 3.15 -23.44
CA HIS A 46 0.41 3.66 -23.60
C HIS A 46 -0.38 3.66 -22.28
N LEU A 47 -0.28 2.58 -21.49
CA LEU A 47 -0.90 2.52 -20.16
C LEU A 47 -0.38 3.63 -19.24
N MET A 48 0.93 3.87 -19.24
CA MET A 48 1.51 4.94 -18.43
C MET A 48 1.09 6.33 -18.90
N ASP A 49 1.02 6.56 -20.21
CA ASP A 49 0.57 7.83 -20.79
C ASP A 49 -0.92 8.10 -20.46
N GLU A 50 -1.76 7.08 -20.50
CA GLU A 50 -3.17 7.15 -20.10
C GLU A 50 -3.31 7.52 -18.63
N ILE A 51 -2.60 6.83 -17.74
CA ILE A 51 -2.60 7.14 -16.29
C ILE A 51 -2.14 8.57 -16.05
N LYS A 52 -1.09 9.04 -16.72
CA LYS A 52 -0.59 10.42 -16.56
C LYS A 52 -1.60 11.47 -16.99
N ARG A 53 -2.36 11.18 -18.05
CA ARG A 53 -3.32 12.13 -18.64
C ARG A 53 -4.63 12.17 -17.86
N ASP A 54 -5.13 11.00 -17.47
CA ASP A 54 -6.53 10.82 -17.08
C ASP A 54 -6.71 10.41 -15.60
N ALA A 55 -5.64 10.17 -14.83
CA ALA A 55 -5.76 9.69 -13.46
C ALA A 55 -6.56 10.63 -12.56
N ASN A 56 -7.73 10.16 -12.16
CA ASN A 56 -8.52 10.74 -11.09
C ASN A 56 -8.22 10.00 -9.78
N ILE A 57 -7.61 10.66 -8.79
CA ILE A 57 -7.20 10.00 -7.56
C ILE A 57 -8.25 10.17 -6.48
N ALA A 58 -8.97 9.10 -6.19
CA ALA A 58 -10.02 9.06 -5.18
C ALA A 58 -9.45 8.93 -3.75
N HIS A 59 -10.23 9.34 -2.76
CA HIS A 59 -9.94 9.07 -1.35
C HIS A 59 -9.97 7.54 -1.08
N PRO A 60 -9.00 6.95 -0.37
CA PRO A 60 -7.97 7.57 0.46
C PRO A 60 -6.61 7.71 -0.23
N TRP A 61 -6.53 7.45 -1.54
CA TRP A 61 -5.26 7.35 -2.27
C TRP A 61 -4.56 8.70 -2.48
N ASN A 62 -5.30 9.80 -2.31
CA ASN A 62 -4.77 11.16 -2.29
C ASN A 62 -4.40 11.65 -0.87
N LEU A 63 -4.47 10.80 0.16
CA LEU A 63 -4.19 11.20 1.54
C LEU A 63 -2.74 10.93 1.95
N LYS A 64 -2.13 11.93 2.59
CA LYS A 64 -0.80 11.85 3.20
C LYS A 64 -0.82 12.15 4.70
N LEU A 65 0.28 11.86 5.38
CA LEU A 65 0.44 12.18 6.80
C LEU A 65 0.66 13.68 6.99
N ARG A 66 0.05 14.24 8.05
CA ARG A 66 0.24 15.64 8.45
C ARG A 66 1.65 15.91 9.00
N TYR A 67 2.22 14.96 9.73
CA TYR A 67 3.52 15.06 10.39
C TYR A 67 4.43 13.90 9.94
N PRO A 68 4.92 13.91 8.68
CA PRO A 68 5.71 12.80 8.13
C PRO A 68 7.07 12.63 8.82
N GLU A 69 7.64 13.69 9.41
CA GLU A 69 8.92 13.63 10.15
C GLU A 69 8.77 13.02 11.54
N MET A 70 7.54 12.92 12.05
CA MET A 70 7.22 12.39 13.38
C MET A 70 6.07 11.38 13.28
N LEU A 71 6.36 10.19 12.75
CA LEU A 71 5.36 9.15 12.51
C LEU A 71 4.54 8.78 13.75
N ALA A 72 5.18 8.73 14.93
CA ALA A 72 4.55 8.42 16.21
C ALA A 72 3.85 9.63 16.88
N ASN A 73 3.63 10.75 16.17
CA ASN A 73 2.94 11.91 16.73
C ASN A 73 1.49 11.55 17.10
N PRO A 74 1.04 11.72 18.36
CA PRO A 74 -0.33 11.39 18.76
C PRO A 74 -1.41 12.27 18.09
N LEU A 75 -1.01 13.42 17.53
CA LEU A 75 -1.88 14.32 16.75
C LEU A 75 -1.84 14.03 15.25
N GLN A 76 -1.25 12.91 14.82
CA GLN A 76 -1.20 12.52 13.42
C GLN A 76 -2.61 12.47 12.79
N ALA A 77 -2.68 12.94 11.56
CA ALA A 77 -3.91 12.93 10.78
C ALA A 77 -3.58 12.70 9.31
N TRP A 78 -4.54 12.12 8.60
CA TRP A 78 -4.61 12.14 7.15
C TRP A 78 -5.05 13.52 6.69
N VAL A 79 -4.33 14.06 5.73
CA VAL A 79 -4.66 15.29 5.01
C VAL A 79 -4.59 15.03 3.52
N GLU A 80 -5.39 15.75 2.74
CA GLU A 80 -5.31 15.66 1.28
C GLU A 80 -3.97 16.20 0.77
N ASP A 81 -3.43 15.54 -0.25
CA ASP A 81 -2.27 16.02 -0.99
C ASP A 81 -2.72 16.91 -2.16
N GLU A 82 -2.71 18.22 -1.94
CA GLU A 82 -3.07 19.23 -2.95
C GLU A 82 -2.12 19.24 -4.17
N ARG A 83 -0.96 18.57 -4.07
CA ARG A 83 0.05 18.49 -5.13
C ARG A 83 0.37 17.03 -5.46
N PHE A 84 -0.67 16.20 -5.52
CA PHE A 84 -0.53 14.79 -5.87
C PHE A 84 0.23 14.62 -7.19
N ASP A 85 1.21 13.71 -7.18
CA ASP A 85 2.12 13.45 -8.29
C ASP A 85 1.95 11.99 -8.75
N ALA A 86 1.14 11.78 -9.78
CA ALA A 86 0.84 10.44 -10.27
C ALA A 86 2.08 9.70 -10.79
N GLU A 87 3.07 10.41 -11.33
CA GLU A 87 4.31 9.81 -11.82
C GLU A 87 5.19 9.29 -10.69
N TYR A 88 5.10 9.93 -9.51
CA TYR A 88 5.76 9.42 -8.31
C TYR A 88 5.17 8.08 -7.87
N HIS A 89 3.85 7.95 -7.88
CA HIS A 89 3.14 6.77 -7.35
C HIS A 89 3.03 5.63 -8.35
N VAL A 90 2.89 5.92 -9.64
CA VAL A 90 2.76 4.91 -10.70
C VAL A 90 3.99 4.96 -11.57
N ARG A 91 4.80 3.90 -11.50
CA ARG A 91 6.12 3.82 -12.14
C ARG A 91 6.18 2.66 -13.11
N ARG A 92 6.97 2.82 -14.15
CA ARG A 92 7.41 1.72 -15.03
C ARG A 92 8.81 1.26 -14.62
N SER A 93 9.06 -0.03 -14.72
CA SER A 93 10.35 -0.66 -14.44
C SER A 93 10.59 -1.77 -15.46
N ALA A 94 11.85 -2.08 -15.75
CA ALA A 94 12.22 -3.14 -16.69
C ALA A 94 13.16 -4.15 -16.04
N LEU A 95 12.93 -5.42 -16.33
CA LEU A 95 13.83 -6.49 -15.90
C LEU A 95 15.10 -6.51 -16.77
N PRO A 96 16.28 -6.76 -16.19
CA PRO A 96 17.45 -7.08 -16.98
C PRO A 96 17.23 -8.40 -17.73
N ARG A 97 17.87 -8.54 -18.89
CA ARG A 97 17.92 -9.83 -19.60
C ARG A 97 18.56 -10.90 -18.70
N PRO A 98 18.08 -12.15 -18.70
CA PRO A 98 17.13 -12.73 -19.65
C PRO A 98 15.63 -12.49 -19.35
N GLY A 99 15.28 -11.95 -18.17
CA GLY A 99 13.90 -11.55 -17.89
C GLY A 99 12.94 -12.67 -17.46
N GLY A 100 13.23 -13.33 -16.34
CA GLY A 100 12.37 -14.38 -15.76
C GLY A 100 11.99 -14.14 -14.31
N GLU A 101 11.41 -15.16 -13.67
CA GLU A 101 10.94 -15.11 -12.28
C GLU A 101 12.06 -14.77 -11.28
N ARG A 102 13.31 -15.15 -11.58
CA ARG A 102 14.47 -14.81 -10.76
C ARG A 102 14.73 -13.31 -10.78
N GLU A 103 14.80 -12.70 -11.96
CA GLU A 103 15.02 -11.26 -12.10
C GLU A 103 13.86 -10.47 -11.50
N LEU A 104 12.62 -10.94 -11.69
CA LEU A 104 11.43 -10.38 -11.07
C LEU A 104 11.51 -10.42 -9.54
N GLY A 105 11.84 -11.58 -8.98
CA GLY A 105 11.99 -11.74 -7.53
C GLY A 105 13.06 -10.82 -6.94
N ILE A 106 14.19 -10.64 -7.63
CA ILE A 106 15.26 -9.71 -7.20
C ILE A 106 14.77 -8.26 -7.22
N LEU A 107 14.09 -7.84 -8.29
CA LEU A 107 13.55 -6.49 -8.40
C LEU A 107 12.51 -6.23 -7.31
N VAL A 108 11.53 -7.13 -7.16
CA VAL A 108 10.47 -7.01 -6.14
C VAL A 108 11.04 -7.02 -4.74
N SER A 109 12.05 -7.86 -4.46
CA SER A 109 12.75 -7.85 -3.16
C SER A 109 13.37 -6.49 -2.86
N ARG A 110 14.01 -5.86 -3.85
CA ARG A 110 14.58 -4.51 -3.71
C ARG A 110 13.48 -3.47 -3.47
N LEU A 111 12.44 -3.47 -4.29
CA LEU A 111 11.31 -2.54 -4.17
C LEU A 111 10.62 -2.65 -2.80
N HIS A 112 10.43 -3.87 -2.30
CA HIS A 112 9.82 -4.11 -1.00
C HIS A 112 10.75 -3.76 0.17
N SER A 113 12.07 -3.82 -0.02
CA SER A 113 13.06 -3.46 1.00
C SER A 113 13.30 -1.95 1.13
N HIS A 114 12.72 -1.13 0.24
CA HIS A 114 12.80 0.32 0.33
C HIS A 114 11.60 0.89 1.09
N SER A 115 11.88 1.76 2.06
CA SER A 115 10.87 2.45 2.85
C SER A 115 9.99 3.33 1.97
N ILE A 116 8.71 3.42 2.30
CA ILE A 116 7.81 4.39 1.69
C ILE A 116 8.18 5.82 2.12
N ASP A 117 8.00 6.78 1.21
CA ASP A 117 8.08 8.21 1.51
C ASP A 117 6.76 8.69 2.12
N PHE A 118 6.80 9.06 3.40
CA PHE A 118 5.62 9.53 4.14
C PHE A 118 5.24 10.98 3.86
N HIS A 119 6.07 11.75 3.13
CA HIS A 119 5.69 13.11 2.69
C HIS A 119 4.62 13.11 1.60
N ARG A 120 4.29 11.93 1.07
CA ARG A 120 3.30 11.69 0.02
C ARG A 120 2.31 10.61 0.49
N PRO A 121 1.21 10.38 -0.25
CA PRO A 121 0.34 9.25 0.05
C PRO A 121 1.13 7.93 0.11
N PRO A 122 1.03 7.13 1.18
CA PRO A 122 2.00 6.08 1.44
C PRO A 122 1.67 4.78 0.67
N TRP A 123 1.74 4.85 -0.65
CA TRP A 123 1.58 3.74 -1.59
C TRP A 123 2.38 3.97 -2.88
N GLU A 124 2.73 2.91 -3.59
CA GLU A 124 3.33 2.96 -4.93
C GLU A 124 2.95 1.71 -5.75
N VAL A 125 2.98 1.86 -7.07
CA VAL A 125 2.74 0.81 -8.06
C VAL A 125 3.87 0.82 -9.06
N HIS A 126 4.41 -0.36 -9.34
CA HIS A 126 5.41 -0.59 -10.37
C HIS A 126 4.84 -1.54 -11.42
N PHE A 127 4.69 -1.05 -12.65
CA PHE A 127 4.50 -1.89 -13.83
C PHE A 127 5.86 -2.35 -14.35
N ILE A 128 6.08 -3.66 -14.35
CA ILE A 128 7.37 -4.31 -14.59
C ILE A 128 7.31 -5.07 -15.91
N GLU A 129 8.12 -4.64 -16.87
CA GLU A 129 8.24 -5.28 -18.19
C GLU A 129 9.48 -6.16 -18.31
N GLY A 130 9.58 -6.85 -19.44
CA GLY A 130 10.73 -7.71 -19.76
C GLY A 130 10.58 -9.14 -19.24
N LEU A 131 9.37 -9.54 -18.82
CA LEU A 131 9.08 -10.96 -18.57
C LEU A 131 8.87 -11.69 -19.90
N GLY A 132 9.32 -12.95 -19.96
CA GLY A 132 9.05 -13.83 -21.09
C GLY A 132 7.56 -14.06 -21.36
N ASP A 133 7.26 -14.59 -22.55
CA ASP A 133 5.90 -15.01 -22.95
C ASP A 133 4.86 -13.88 -23.03
N ARG A 134 5.30 -12.67 -23.44
CA ARG A 134 4.47 -11.46 -23.53
C ARG A 134 3.82 -11.10 -22.20
N ARG A 135 4.50 -11.33 -21.08
CA ARG A 135 4.01 -11.01 -19.75
C ARG A 135 4.56 -9.68 -19.23
N PHE A 136 3.83 -9.11 -18.28
CA PHE A 136 4.31 -8.04 -17.42
C PHE A 136 3.81 -8.31 -16.00
N ALA A 137 4.38 -7.62 -15.02
CA ALA A 137 3.91 -7.70 -13.65
C ALA A 137 3.50 -6.31 -13.13
N MET A 138 2.56 -6.30 -12.19
CA MET A 138 2.25 -5.16 -11.35
C MET A 138 2.66 -5.47 -9.93
N TYR A 139 3.58 -4.68 -9.39
CA TYR A 139 3.94 -4.70 -7.98
C TYR A 139 3.33 -3.50 -7.27
N PHE A 140 2.39 -3.75 -6.39
CA PHE A 140 1.75 -2.74 -5.55
C PHE A 140 2.32 -2.80 -4.13
N LYS A 141 2.60 -1.65 -3.53
CA LYS A 141 3.05 -1.53 -2.15
C LYS A 141 2.27 -0.43 -1.44
N VAL A 142 1.81 -0.69 -0.23
CA VAL A 142 1.05 0.29 0.57
C VAL A 142 1.37 0.12 2.06
N HIS A 143 1.41 1.24 2.78
CA HIS A 143 1.62 1.21 4.22
C HIS A 143 0.36 0.78 4.97
N HIS A 144 0.51 -0.06 6.00
CA HIS A 144 -0.60 -0.63 6.78
C HIS A 144 -1.51 0.42 7.44
N SER A 145 -1.01 1.63 7.70
CA SER A 145 -1.82 2.72 8.26
C SER A 145 -2.88 3.26 7.29
N LEU A 146 -2.67 3.10 5.98
CA LEU A 146 -3.62 3.58 4.96
C LEU A 146 -4.65 2.51 4.61
N VAL A 147 -4.18 1.28 4.34
CA VAL A 147 -5.00 0.14 3.93
C VAL A 147 -4.38 -1.14 4.51
N ASP A 148 -5.21 -1.99 5.13
CA ASP A 148 -4.80 -3.33 5.56
C ASP A 148 -4.65 -4.30 4.38
N GLY A 149 -3.87 -5.37 4.53
CA GLY A 149 -3.54 -6.28 3.43
C GLY A 149 -4.75 -6.96 2.78
N TYR A 150 -5.77 -7.32 3.56
CA TYR A 150 -6.99 -7.96 3.05
C TYR A 150 -7.82 -6.98 2.20
N THR A 151 -8.03 -5.77 2.72
CA THR A 151 -8.73 -4.70 2.02
C THR A 151 -7.97 -4.29 0.76
N GLY A 152 -6.63 -4.23 0.84
CA GLY A 152 -5.75 -4.01 -0.30
C GLY A 152 -5.97 -5.02 -1.43
N MET A 153 -5.95 -6.32 -1.12
CA MET A 153 -6.20 -7.36 -2.12
C MET A 153 -7.59 -7.26 -2.74
N LYS A 154 -8.60 -6.97 -1.92
CA LYS A 154 -9.98 -6.79 -2.40
C LYS A 154 -10.12 -5.60 -3.36
N LEU A 155 -9.39 -4.52 -3.12
CA LEU A 155 -9.37 -3.35 -4.00
C LEU A 155 -8.70 -3.67 -5.32
N LEU A 156 -7.53 -4.31 -5.29
CA LEU A 156 -6.81 -4.71 -6.51
C LEU A 156 -7.66 -5.67 -7.36
N SER A 157 -8.31 -6.66 -6.73
CA SER A 157 -9.20 -7.59 -7.44
C SER A 157 -10.40 -6.90 -8.10
N ARG A 158 -10.91 -5.80 -7.52
CA ARG A 158 -12.04 -5.03 -8.09
C ARG A 158 -11.67 -4.16 -9.29
N CYS A 159 -10.37 -4.03 -9.55
CA CYS A 159 -9.84 -3.30 -10.70
C CYS A 159 -9.63 -4.22 -11.90
N LEU A 160 -9.98 -5.49 -11.74
CA LEU A 160 -9.97 -6.49 -12.79
C LEU A 160 -11.42 -6.83 -13.14
N SER A 161 -11.66 -7.15 -14.41
CA SER A 161 -12.92 -7.73 -14.87
C SER A 161 -12.76 -9.22 -15.14
N SER A 162 -13.86 -9.96 -14.95
CA SER A 162 -13.97 -11.34 -15.44
C SER A 162 -14.27 -11.41 -16.94
N ASP A 163 -14.69 -10.29 -17.54
CA ASP A 163 -14.95 -10.17 -18.97
C ASP A 163 -13.71 -9.61 -19.68
N ALA A 164 -13.08 -10.45 -20.49
CA ALA A 164 -11.91 -10.07 -21.28
C ALA A 164 -12.22 -9.10 -22.42
N SER A 165 -13.47 -8.66 -22.62
CA SER A 165 -13.83 -7.56 -23.54
C SER A 165 -13.99 -6.21 -22.82
N GLU A 166 -14.14 -6.21 -21.50
CA GLU A 166 -14.19 -4.99 -20.71
C GLU A 166 -12.78 -4.37 -20.63
N ARG A 167 -12.66 -3.09 -21.02
CA ARG A 167 -11.39 -2.35 -21.10
C ARG A 167 -11.37 -1.08 -20.24
N ASP A 168 -12.54 -0.61 -19.83
CA ASP A 168 -12.70 0.66 -19.12
C ASP A 168 -12.87 0.46 -17.60
N THR A 169 -12.33 -0.63 -17.05
CA THR A 169 -12.41 -0.90 -15.62
C THR A 169 -11.45 0.03 -14.86
N PRO A 170 -11.93 0.93 -13.97
CA PRO A 170 -11.05 1.89 -13.31
C PRO A 170 -10.08 1.22 -12.35
N MET A 171 -8.88 1.79 -12.29
CA MET A 171 -7.78 1.40 -11.41
C MET A 171 -8.14 1.63 -9.94
N PHE A 172 -7.39 1.00 -9.04
CA PHE A 172 -7.74 1.01 -7.61
C PHE A 172 -7.69 2.42 -7.02
N PHE A 173 -6.75 3.24 -7.49
CA PHE A 173 -6.56 4.61 -7.03
C PHE A 173 -7.66 5.56 -7.54
N GLU A 174 -8.43 5.15 -8.54
CA GLU A 174 -9.59 5.89 -9.06
C GLU A 174 -10.89 5.52 -8.33
N ARG A 175 -10.82 4.49 -7.49
CA ARG A 175 -11.95 4.01 -6.72
C ARG A 175 -11.75 4.36 -5.26
N GLY A 176 -12.81 4.89 -4.66
CA GLY A 176 -12.83 5.04 -3.22
C GLY A 176 -12.75 3.68 -2.51
N THR A 177 -12.17 3.65 -1.31
CA THR A 177 -12.35 2.48 -0.46
C THR A 177 -13.81 2.40 -0.01
N PRO A 178 -14.41 1.20 0.07
CA PRO A 178 -15.68 1.05 0.77
C PRO A 178 -15.53 1.67 2.16
N GLU A 179 -16.46 2.53 2.58
CA GLU A 179 -16.44 3.03 3.94
C GLU A 179 -16.33 1.83 4.89
N ARG A 180 -15.27 1.82 5.70
CA ARG A 180 -15.20 0.95 6.87
C ARG A 180 -16.33 1.42 7.77
N LYS A 181 -17.50 0.79 7.65
CA LYS A 181 -18.62 1.01 8.57
C LYS A 181 -18.06 0.74 9.96
N SER A 182 -17.77 1.81 10.69
CA SER A 182 -17.58 1.72 12.13
C SER A 182 -18.95 1.31 12.65
N ASN A 183 -19.15 0.01 12.86
CA ASN A 183 -20.25 -0.42 13.69
C ASN A 183 -19.96 0.17 15.06
N ARG A 184 -20.67 1.24 15.41
CA ARG A 184 -20.67 1.82 16.76
C ARG A 184 -21.13 0.80 17.82
N GLU A 185 -21.63 -0.35 17.39
CA GLU A 185 -22.05 -1.49 18.21
C GLU A 185 -21.06 -2.68 18.22
N GLU A 186 -19.94 -2.63 17.48
CA GLU A 186 -18.88 -3.63 17.68
C GLU A 186 -18.18 -3.32 19.01
N VAL A 187 -18.43 -4.17 20.01
CA VAL A 187 -17.70 -4.23 21.28
C VAL A 187 -16.23 -4.01 20.97
N ALA A 188 -15.64 -2.98 21.59
CA ALA A 188 -14.22 -2.65 21.40
C ALA A 188 -13.42 -3.95 21.41
N PRO A 189 -12.66 -4.27 20.34
CA PRO A 189 -12.01 -5.55 20.22
C PRO A 189 -11.16 -5.73 21.46
N THR A 190 -11.37 -6.84 22.17
CA THR A 190 -10.61 -7.14 23.38
C THR A 190 -9.12 -7.12 23.04
N LEU A 191 -8.28 -6.79 24.02
CA LEU A 191 -6.83 -6.81 23.84
C LEU A 191 -6.35 -8.14 23.24
N ALA A 192 -7.06 -9.23 23.53
CA ALA A 192 -6.86 -10.55 22.94
C ALA A 192 -7.15 -10.59 21.42
N ALA A 193 -8.27 -10.03 20.95
CA ALA A 193 -8.60 -9.98 19.52
C ALA A 193 -7.65 -9.08 18.73
N LEU A 194 -7.18 -7.99 19.34
CA LEU A 194 -6.12 -7.14 18.77
C LEU A 194 -4.77 -7.87 18.72
N MET A 195 -4.44 -8.64 19.77
CA MET A 195 -3.21 -9.46 19.80
C MET A 195 -3.25 -10.66 18.85
N GLU A 196 -4.42 -11.28 18.63
CA GLU A 196 -4.62 -12.36 17.65
C GLU A 196 -4.41 -11.83 16.23
N ARG A 197 -5.05 -10.71 15.85
CA ARG A 197 -4.84 -10.09 14.54
C ARG A 197 -3.40 -9.61 14.35
N ALA A 198 -2.82 -9.00 15.38
CA ALA A 198 -1.40 -8.64 15.35
C ALA A 198 -0.50 -9.88 15.26
N ARG A 199 -0.87 -11.02 15.84
CA ARG A 199 -0.13 -12.29 15.70
C ARG A 199 -0.25 -12.89 14.30
N GLU A 200 -1.45 -12.89 13.72
CA GLU A 200 -1.69 -13.39 12.37
C GLU A 200 -0.89 -12.56 11.35
N GLU A 201 -0.91 -11.23 11.50
CA GLU A 201 -0.19 -10.28 10.64
C GLU A 201 1.34 -10.25 10.92
N TRP A 202 1.78 -10.46 12.16
CA TRP A 202 3.21 -10.39 12.57
C TRP A 202 3.88 -11.74 12.79
N SER A 203 3.26 -12.84 12.37
CA SER A 203 3.75 -14.22 12.62
C SER A 203 5.14 -14.54 12.04
N GLY A 204 5.81 -13.60 11.36
CA GLY A 204 7.05 -13.84 10.63
C GLY A 204 8.38 -13.52 11.34
N THR A 205 8.48 -12.59 12.30
CA THR A 205 9.84 -12.17 12.77
C THR A 205 9.95 -11.81 14.26
N ARG A 206 11.10 -12.16 14.87
CA ARG A 206 11.49 -11.83 16.26
C ARG A 206 11.47 -10.32 16.57
N ALA A 207 11.53 -9.46 15.54
CA ALA A 207 11.48 -8.00 15.69
C ALA A 207 10.12 -7.50 16.19
N ALA A 208 9.03 -8.12 15.73
CA ALA A 208 7.66 -7.81 16.11
C ALA A 208 7.38 -8.02 17.61
N ALA A 209 7.91 -9.11 18.19
CA ALA A 209 7.79 -9.40 19.62
C ALA A 209 8.46 -8.31 20.50
N ASN A 210 9.58 -7.76 20.04
CA ASN A 210 10.29 -6.70 20.76
C ASN A 210 9.58 -5.35 20.67
N ALA A 211 8.93 -5.04 19.54
CA ALA A 211 8.14 -3.82 19.36
C ALA A 211 6.92 -3.78 20.29
N LEU A 212 6.18 -4.89 20.39
CA LEU A 212 5.05 -5.03 21.32
C LEU A 212 5.49 -4.86 22.78
N GLY A 213 6.67 -5.39 23.13
CA GLY A 213 7.26 -5.21 24.46
C GLY A 213 7.57 -3.75 24.80
N ARG A 214 8.00 -2.94 23.83
CA ARG A 214 8.29 -1.50 24.04
C ARG A 214 7.01 -0.69 24.24
N VAL A 215 5.95 -0.97 23.47
CA VAL A 215 4.65 -0.30 23.59
C VAL A 215 4.01 -0.60 24.95
N ILE A 216 4.02 -1.87 25.39
CA ILE A 216 3.50 -2.27 26.70
C ILE A 216 4.28 -1.58 27.84
N ARG A 217 5.60 -1.45 27.70
CA ARG A 217 6.46 -0.82 28.70
C ARG A 217 6.29 0.70 28.77
N ALA A 218 6.01 1.34 27.62
CA ALA A 218 5.67 2.75 27.55
C ALA A 218 4.30 3.03 28.18
N GLY A 219 3.29 2.17 27.94
CA GLY A 219 1.98 2.29 28.57
C GLY A 219 2.01 2.15 30.10
N ARG A 220 2.82 1.22 30.64
CA ARG A 220 2.94 1.00 32.09
C ARG A 220 3.69 2.10 32.86
N ARG A 221 4.44 2.96 32.18
CA ARG A 221 5.09 4.12 32.83
C ARG A 221 4.12 5.29 33.04
N HIS A 222 3.02 5.34 32.30
CA HIS A 222 2.04 6.42 32.39
C HIS A 222 0.97 6.18 33.48
N GLU A 223 0.94 4.98 34.08
CA GLU A 223 0.03 4.61 35.20
C GLU A 223 0.70 4.74 36.59
N ARG A 224 1.97 5.18 36.67
CA ARG A 224 2.73 5.29 37.93
C ARG A 224 3.14 6.71 38.32
N ASP A 225 2.75 7.70 37.53
CA ASP A 225 2.82 9.13 37.85
C ASP A 225 1.39 9.70 37.90
#